data_AF-A0A936KMB6-F1
#
_entry.id   AF-A0A936KMB6-F1
#
_cell.length_a   1.000
_cell.length_b   1.000
_cell.length_c   1.000
_cell.angle_alpha   90.00
_cell.angle_beta   90.00
_cell.angle_gamma   90.00
#
_symmetry.space_group_name_H-M   'P 1'
#
loop_
_entity.id
_entity.type
_entity.pdbx_description
1 polymer ?
#
loop_
_entity_poly.entity_id
_entity_poly.type
_entity_poly.pdbx_seq_one_letter_code
_entity_poly.pdbx_strand_id
1 'polypeptide(L)'
;MKNLLTYIIAPIFTTLFVLFITPIIRKFAVKYNLVDKPNSRKVHKESIPLVGGIAIFLGALFTCLIFNLVIFQNKEILILLFGSILLLLTGIVDDYSDIRASYKLLIQIALAYFVSANGIRLESFFGIFGINTIPVIFQYILTILIITGTINAINLTDGIDGLAGGIAILGLSAYAILAYVLGKTELMFVFLLLIGALIGFLRYNLSSKSKIFMGDSGSLFLVLFW
;
A
#
# COMPACT_ATOMS: atom_id res chain seq x y z
N MET A 1 14.90 -24.14 -0.02
CA MET A 1 15.25 -22.83 0.56
C MET A 1 15.39 -21.83 -0.58
N LYS A 2 14.61 -20.75 -0.61
CA LYS A 2 14.85 -19.66 -1.58
C LYS A 2 16.26 -19.11 -1.35
N ASN A 3 16.97 -18.81 -2.43
CA ASN A 3 18.30 -18.25 -2.34
C ASN A 3 18.22 -16.90 -1.63
N LEU A 4 19.07 -16.65 -0.63
CA LEU A 4 19.18 -15.36 0.08
C LEU A 4 19.27 -14.19 -0.92
N LEU A 5 19.92 -14.44 -2.05
CA LEU A 5 20.04 -13.51 -3.16
C LEU A 5 18.70 -12.99 -3.70
N THR A 6 17.63 -13.81 -3.68
CA THR A 6 16.30 -13.39 -4.13
C THR A 6 15.72 -12.26 -3.29
N TYR A 7 15.96 -12.27 -1.96
CA TYR A 7 15.48 -11.22 -1.05
C TYR A 7 16.22 -9.88 -1.23
N ILE A 8 17.39 -9.89 -1.88
CA ILE A 8 18.18 -8.69 -2.18
C ILE A 8 17.88 -8.19 -3.60
N ILE A 9 17.87 -9.09 -4.59
CA ILE A 9 17.68 -8.72 -6.00
C ILE A 9 16.25 -8.27 -6.28
N ALA A 10 15.23 -8.93 -5.71
CA ALA A 10 13.85 -8.64 -6.07
C ALA A 10 13.41 -7.20 -5.68
N PRO A 11 13.75 -6.66 -4.49
CA PRO A 11 13.47 -5.26 -4.18
C PRO A 11 14.19 -4.27 -5.12
N ILE A 12 15.46 -4.53 -5.46
CA ILE A 12 16.22 -3.71 -6.40
C ILE A 12 15.56 -3.73 -7.78
N PHE A 13 15.19 -4.92 -8.26
CA PHE A 13 14.44 -5.08 -9.50
C PHE A 13 13.12 -4.32 -9.45
N THR A 14 12.40 -4.37 -8.33
CA THR A 14 11.15 -3.63 -8.14
C THR A 14 11.37 -2.12 -8.24
N THR A 15 12.41 -1.59 -7.59
CA THR A 15 12.81 -0.19 -7.71
C THR A 15 13.04 0.18 -9.17
N LEU A 16 13.86 -0.59 -9.89
CA LEU A 16 14.18 -0.34 -11.30
C LEU A 16 12.94 -0.42 -12.20
N PHE A 17 12.05 -1.37 -11.94
CA PHE A 17 10.80 -1.51 -12.68
C PHE A 17 9.87 -0.32 -12.43
N VAL A 18 9.72 0.12 -11.18
CA VAL A 18 8.94 1.33 -10.86
C VAL A 18 9.55 2.55 -11.54
N LEU A 19 10.87 2.68 -11.55
CA LEU A 19 11.55 3.75 -12.28
C LEU A 19 11.25 3.72 -13.79
N PHE A 20 11.21 2.53 -14.38
CA PHE A 20 10.93 2.35 -15.80
C PHE A 20 9.45 2.61 -16.16
N ILE A 21 8.50 2.07 -15.39
CA ILE A 21 7.07 2.11 -15.73
C ILE A 21 6.43 3.46 -15.45
N THR A 22 6.92 4.17 -14.42
CA THR A 22 6.38 5.47 -13.98
C THR A 22 6.25 6.50 -15.11
N PRO A 23 7.29 6.80 -15.93
CA PRO A 23 7.16 7.77 -17.03
C PRO A 23 6.12 7.36 -18.08
N ILE A 24 5.88 6.06 -18.27
CA ILE A 24 4.87 5.54 -19.19
C ILE A 24 3.47 5.81 -18.62
N ILE A 25 3.21 5.41 -17.38
CA ILE A 25 1.91 5.61 -16.71
C ILE A 25 1.62 7.11 -16.57
N ARG A 26 2.65 7.94 -16.30
CA ARG A 26 2.54 9.40 -16.25
C ARG A 26 1.94 9.99 -17.53
N LYS A 27 2.38 9.52 -18.71
CA LYS A 27 1.83 9.98 -20.00
C LYS A 27 0.34 9.62 -20.14
N PHE A 28 -0.05 8.42 -19.71
CA PHE A 28 -1.45 8.00 -19.73
C PHE A 28 -2.31 8.79 -18.76
N ALA A 29 -1.83 9.09 -17.55
CA ALA A 29 -2.57 9.90 -16.60
C ALA A 29 -2.87 11.31 -17.12
N VAL A 30 -1.90 11.96 -17.77
CA VAL A 30 -2.15 13.25 -18.42
C VAL A 30 -3.20 13.11 -19.53
N LYS A 31 -3.10 12.05 -20.35
CA LYS A 31 -4.05 11.80 -21.45
C LYS A 31 -5.49 11.57 -20.96
N TYR A 32 -5.67 10.86 -19.85
CA TYR A 32 -6.99 10.53 -19.29
C TYR A 32 -7.43 11.48 -18.17
N ASN A 33 -6.70 12.59 -17.96
CA ASN A 33 -7.00 13.58 -16.93
C ASN A 33 -7.05 12.99 -15.50
N LEU A 34 -6.25 11.95 -15.22
CA LEU A 34 -5.99 11.41 -13.88
C LEU A 34 -4.85 12.23 -13.23
N VAL A 35 -5.13 13.50 -13.00
CA VAL A 35 -4.15 14.50 -12.55
C VAL A 35 -4.76 15.38 -11.47
N ASP A 36 -3.93 15.76 -10.51
CA ASP A 36 -4.27 16.78 -9.55
C ASP A 36 -4.09 18.17 -10.17
N LYS A 37 -5.16 18.94 -10.24
CA LYS A 37 -5.18 20.28 -10.84
C LYS A 37 -4.86 21.35 -9.81
N PRO A 38 -4.10 22.39 -10.18
CA PRO A 38 -3.82 23.50 -9.28
C PRO A 38 -5.12 24.23 -8.89
N ASN A 39 -5.21 24.66 -7.64
CA ASN A 39 -6.30 25.47 -7.10
C ASN A 39 -5.73 26.51 -6.13
N SER A 40 -6.53 27.52 -5.74
CA SER A 40 -6.16 28.60 -4.82
C SER A 40 -5.62 28.14 -3.46
N ARG A 41 -5.92 26.88 -3.08
CA ARG A 41 -5.46 26.25 -1.83
C ARG A 41 -4.21 25.38 -2.00
N LYS A 42 -3.72 25.15 -3.22
CA LYS A 42 -2.63 24.20 -3.51
C LYS A 42 -1.33 24.92 -3.89
N VAL A 43 -0.20 24.35 -3.45
CA VAL A 43 1.14 24.95 -3.62
C VAL A 43 1.69 24.75 -5.04
N HIS A 44 1.28 23.69 -5.74
CA HIS A 44 1.73 23.41 -7.10
C HIS A 44 0.98 24.26 -8.13
N LYS A 45 1.70 24.67 -9.19
CA LYS A 45 1.18 25.51 -10.28
C LYS A 45 0.84 24.72 -11.55
N GLU A 46 1.32 23.49 -11.64
CA GLU A 46 1.09 22.59 -12.78
C GLU A 46 0.18 21.43 -12.37
N SER A 47 -0.43 20.76 -13.35
CA SER A 47 -1.20 19.54 -13.08
C SER A 47 -0.25 18.37 -12.83
N ILE A 48 -0.41 17.69 -11.70
CA ILE A 48 0.50 16.61 -11.26
C ILE A 48 -0.21 15.25 -11.36
N PRO A 49 0.34 14.27 -12.10
CA PRO A 49 -0.27 12.94 -12.24
C PRO A 49 -0.42 12.16 -10.92
N LEU A 50 -1.61 11.59 -10.70
CA LEU A 50 -1.99 10.78 -9.51
C LEU A 50 -1.79 9.28 -9.80
N VAL A 51 -0.53 8.86 -9.98
CA VAL A 51 -0.21 7.50 -10.49
C VAL A 51 0.79 6.74 -9.64
N GLY A 52 1.25 7.32 -8.53
CA GLY A 52 2.24 6.68 -7.67
C GLY A 52 1.75 5.36 -7.11
N GLY A 53 0.51 5.29 -6.62
CA GLY A 53 -0.10 4.05 -6.15
C GLY A 53 -0.12 2.94 -7.19
N ILE A 54 -0.53 3.28 -8.41
CA ILE A 54 -0.55 2.34 -9.55
C ILE A 54 0.86 1.82 -9.84
N ALA A 55 1.86 2.71 -9.90
CA ALA A 55 3.24 2.33 -10.16
C ALA A 55 3.79 1.42 -9.05
N ILE A 56 3.53 1.73 -7.78
CA ILE A 56 3.97 0.93 -6.63
C ILE A 56 3.35 -0.46 -6.69
N PHE A 57 2.02 -0.54 -6.88
CA PHE A 57 1.29 -1.80 -6.92
C PHE A 57 1.76 -2.69 -8.08
N LEU A 58 1.85 -2.13 -9.29
CA LEU A 58 2.31 -2.86 -10.48
C LEU A 58 3.74 -3.34 -10.33
N GLY A 59 4.63 -2.52 -9.75
CA GLY A 59 6.00 -2.93 -9.50
C GLY A 59 6.10 -4.10 -8.54
N ALA A 60 5.42 -4.02 -7.39
CA ALA A 60 5.43 -5.10 -6.41
C ALA A 60 4.80 -6.38 -6.99
N LEU A 61 3.63 -6.28 -7.64
CA LEU A 61 2.93 -7.43 -8.23
C LEU A 61 3.75 -8.08 -9.35
N PHE A 62 4.33 -7.28 -10.26
CA PHE A 62 5.12 -7.79 -11.38
C PHE A 62 6.37 -8.53 -10.90
N THR A 63 7.11 -7.96 -9.94
CA THR A 63 8.26 -8.65 -9.35
C THR A 63 7.84 -9.94 -8.65
N CYS A 64 6.71 -9.92 -7.94
CA CYS A 64 6.17 -11.08 -7.26
C CYS A 64 5.92 -12.25 -8.24
N LEU A 65 5.32 -11.96 -9.39
CA LEU A 65 5.04 -12.92 -10.46
C LEU A 65 6.32 -13.54 -11.07
N ILE A 66 7.42 -12.80 -11.13
CA ILE A 66 8.68 -13.28 -11.73
C ILE A 66 9.52 -14.05 -10.71
N PHE A 67 9.65 -13.53 -9.49
CA PHE A 67 10.62 -14.03 -8.52
C PHE A 67 10.05 -15.07 -7.55
N ASN A 68 8.72 -15.13 -7.38
CA ASN A 68 8.14 -15.96 -6.33
C ASN A 68 6.65 -16.28 -6.53
N LEU A 69 6.30 -17.12 -7.51
CA LEU A 69 4.90 -17.54 -7.72
C LEU A 69 4.29 -18.36 -6.57
N VAL A 70 5.12 -19.04 -5.76
CA VAL A 70 4.64 -19.88 -4.64
C VAL A 70 3.90 -19.06 -3.60
N ILE A 71 4.19 -17.76 -3.50
CA ILE A 71 3.52 -16.86 -2.57
C ILE A 71 2.01 -16.77 -2.76
N PHE A 72 1.53 -17.03 -3.99
CA PHE A 72 0.10 -17.07 -4.31
C PHE A 72 -0.59 -18.34 -3.82
N GLN A 73 0.12 -19.27 -3.19
CA GLN A 73 -0.47 -20.41 -2.47
C GLN A 73 -0.83 -20.03 -1.03
N ASN A 74 -0.30 -18.92 -0.51
CA ASN A 74 -0.61 -18.45 0.83
C ASN A 74 -1.97 -17.73 0.84
N LYS A 75 -2.92 -18.31 1.57
CA LYS A 75 -4.28 -17.79 1.69
C LYS A 75 -4.32 -16.37 2.26
N GLU A 76 -3.52 -16.05 3.28
CA GLU A 76 -3.48 -14.72 3.88
C GLU A 76 -3.05 -13.68 2.84
N ILE A 77 -2.02 -13.98 2.06
CA ILE A 77 -1.51 -13.08 1.01
C ILE A 77 -2.55 -12.88 -0.10
N LEU A 78 -3.28 -13.93 -0.50
CA LEU A 78 -4.34 -13.80 -1.49
C LEU A 78 -5.48 -12.89 -1.00
N ILE A 79 -5.88 -13.00 0.28
CA ILE A 79 -6.90 -12.15 0.89
C ILE A 79 -6.44 -10.69 0.89
N LEU A 80 -5.22 -10.43 1.34
CA LEU A 80 -4.64 -9.08 1.38
C LEU A 80 -4.45 -8.50 -0.02
N LEU A 81 -4.04 -9.32 -1.00
CA LEU A 81 -3.90 -8.90 -2.39
C LEU A 81 -5.25 -8.53 -3.00
N PHE A 82 -6.29 -9.35 -2.77
CA PHE A 82 -7.65 -9.05 -3.23
C PHE A 82 -8.16 -7.72 -2.66
N GLY A 83 -8.01 -7.53 -1.34
CA GLY A 83 -8.37 -6.26 -0.71
C GLY A 83 -7.54 -5.09 -1.25
N SER A 84 -6.25 -5.29 -1.52
CA SER A 84 -5.37 -4.25 -2.04
C SER A 84 -5.79 -3.82 -3.45
N ILE A 85 -6.22 -4.77 -4.29
CA ILE A 85 -6.79 -4.46 -5.62
C ILE A 85 -8.06 -3.63 -5.47
N LEU A 86 -8.96 -4.00 -4.56
CA LEU A 86 -10.20 -3.25 -4.33
C LEU A 86 -9.93 -1.82 -3.83
N LEU A 87 -8.99 -1.64 -2.89
CA LEU A 87 -8.60 -0.32 -2.39
C LEU A 87 -7.88 0.51 -3.44
N LEU A 88 -7.00 -0.10 -4.23
CA LEU A 88 -6.35 0.55 -5.36
C LEU A 88 -7.40 1.07 -6.35
N LEU A 89 -8.34 0.23 -6.76
CA LEU A 89 -9.43 0.62 -7.66
C LEU A 89 -10.31 1.71 -7.06
N THR A 90 -10.67 1.58 -5.78
CA THR A 90 -11.44 2.60 -5.05
C THR A 90 -10.72 3.94 -5.09
N GLY A 91 -9.42 3.97 -4.78
CA GLY A 91 -8.64 5.19 -4.83
C GLY A 91 -8.42 5.73 -6.24
N ILE A 92 -8.34 4.90 -7.28
CA ILE A 92 -8.32 5.39 -8.68
C ILE A 92 -9.63 6.09 -9.04
N VAL A 93 -10.77 5.51 -8.63
CA VAL A 93 -12.08 6.14 -8.86
C VAL A 93 -12.19 7.44 -8.06
N ASP A 94 -11.65 7.47 -6.84
CA ASP A 94 -11.60 8.67 -6.00
C ASP A 94 -10.75 9.77 -6.62
N ASP A 95 -9.53 9.44 -7.07
CA ASP A 95 -8.61 10.31 -7.79
C ASP A 95 -9.24 10.90 -9.08
N TYR A 96 -10.22 10.21 -9.68
CA TYR A 96 -10.89 10.65 -10.90
C TYR A 96 -12.21 11.41 -10.65
N SER A 97 -12.99 11.03 -9.63
CA SER A 97 -14.38 11.46 -9.45
C SER A 97 -14.71 12.08 -8.10
N ASP A 98 -13.75 12.17 -7.16
CA ASP A 98 -13.93 12.75 -5.82
C ASP A 98 -15.13 12.13 -5.09
N ILE A 99 -15.00 10.85 -4.71
CA ILE A 99 -16.07 10.08 -4.10
C ILE A 99 -16.33 10.63 -2.69
N ARG A 100 -17.59 10.61 -2.25
CA ARG A 100 -17.93 11.00 -0.88
C ARG A 100 -17.17 10.13 0.14
N ALA A 101 -16.56 10.77 1.13
CA ALA A 101 -15.80 10.12 2.19
C ALA A 101 -16.59 9.00 2.91
N SER A 102 -17.91 9.12 3.03
CA SER A 102 -18.76 8.08 3.63
C SER A 102 -18.80 6.79 2.81
N TYR A 103 -18.81 6.86 1.47
CA TYR A 103 -18.75 5.68 0.62
C TYR A 103 -17.38 5.02 0.67
N LYS A 104 -16.31 5.83 0.67
CA LYS A 104 -14.93 5.36 0.84
C LYS A 104 -14.76 4.61 2.16
N LEU A 105 -15.25 5.18 3.26
CA LEU A 105 -15.22 4.54 4.57
C LEU A 105 -16.06 3.25 4.60
N LEU A 106 -17.23 3.23 3.96
CA LEU A 106 -18.06 2.02 3.88
C LEU A 106 -17.33 0.87 3.16
N ILE A 107 -16.65 1.16 2.06
CA ILE A 107 -15.83 0.17 1.33
C ILE A 107 -14.69 -0.35 2.22
N GLN A 108 -13.98 0.54 2.92
CA GLN A 108 -12.92 0.16 3.84
C GLN A 108 -13.44 -0.73 4.99
N ILE A 109 -14.60 -0.39 5.58
CA ILE A 109 -15.22 -1.19 6.65
C ILE A 109 -15.63 -2.57 6.12
N ALA A 110 -16.28 -2.64 4.96
CA ALA A 110 -16.69 -3.91 4.36
C ALA A 110 -15.48 -4.81 4.04
N LEU A 111 -14.40 -4.21 3.54
CA LEU A 111 -13.15 -4.91 3.28
C LEU A 111 -12.46 -5.37 4.57
N ALA A 112 -12.39 -4.52 5.58
CA ALA A 112 -11.81 -4.88 6.87
C ALA A 112 -12.60 -6.00 7.56
N TYR A 113 -13.93 -6.00 7.43
CA TYR A 113 -14.77 -7.11 7.84
C TYR A 113 -14.46 -8.39 7.05
N PHE A 114 -14.32 -8.31 5.72
CA PHE A 114 -13.95 -9.46 4.89
C PHE A 114 -12.60 -10.06 5.29
N VAL A 115 -11.58 -9.22 5.53
CA VAL A 115 -10.23 -9.64 5.97
C VAL A 115 -10.30 -10.33 7.33
N SER A 116 -10.99 -9.71 8.30
CA SER A 116 -11.15 -10.29 9.65
C SER A 116 -11.99 -11.56 9.68
N ALA A 117 -13.04 -11.66 8.85
CA ALA A 117 -13.85 -12.86 8.71
C ALA A 117 -13.06 -14.05 8.12
N ASN A 118 -11.97 -13.78 7.39
CA ASN A 118 -11.09 -14.80 6.86
C ASN A 118 -9.90 -15.16 7.79
N GLY A 119 -9.92 -14.69 9.04
CA GLY A 119 -8.97 -15.09 10.08
C GLY A 119 -7.79 -14.13 10.28
N ILE A 120 -7.70 -13.05 9.51
CA ILE A 120 -6.70 -12.00 9.72
C ILE A 120 -7.30 -10.97 10.69
N ARG A 121 -7.16 -11.24 11.98
CA ARG A 121 -7.77 -10.43 13.05
C ARG A 121 -6.91 -10.40 14.31
N LEU A 122 -7.09 -9.36 15.11
CA LEU A 122 -6.43 -9.22 16.40
C LEU A 122 -7.11 -10.13 17.44
N GLU A 123 -6.51 -11.28 17.74
CA GLU A 123 -7.11 -12.27 18.65
C GLU A 123 -6.68 -12.11 20.12
N SER A 124 -5.56 -11.43 20.35
CA SER A 124 -4.90 -11.35 21.66
C SER A 124 -4.09 -10.06 21.81
N PHE A 125 -3.87 -9.64 23.06
CA PHE A 125 -2.83 -8.67 23.40
C PHE A 125 -1.56 -9.33 23.96
N PHE A 126 -1.41 -10.64 23.77
CA PHE A 126 -0.23 -11.42 24.19
C PHE A 126 0.11 -11.24 25.67
N GLY A 127 -0.91 -11.15 26.52
CA GLY A 127 -0.76 -10.99 27.98
C GLY A 127 -0.53 -9.54 28.44
N ILE A 128 -0.43 -8.57 27.51
CA ILE A 128 -0.47 -7.15 27.88
C ILE A 128 -1.81 -6.87 28.56
N PHE A 129 -1.76 -6.17 29.70
CA PHE A 129 -2.91 -5.93 30.59
C PHE A 129 -3.56 -7.21 31.16
N GLY A 130 -2.87 -8.36 31.12
CA GLY A 130 -3.43 -9.65 31.53
C GLY A 130 -4.39 -10.26 30.50
N ILE A 131 -4.47 -9.70 29.29
CA ILE A 131 -5.42 -10.14 28.25
C ILE A 131 -4.71 -11.08 27.27
N ASN A 132 -4.99 -12.38 27.41
CA ASN A 132 -4.46 -13.42 26.53
C ASN A 132 -5.39 -13.74 25.34
N THR A 133 -6.67 -13.42 25.44
CA THR A 133 -7.63 -13.63 24.37
C THR A 133 -8.69 -12.53 24.44
N ILE A 134 -8.92 -11.88 23.31
CA ILE A 134 -9.93 -10.83 23.19
C ILE A 134 -11.28 -11.49 22.87
N PRO A 135 -12.41 -11.06 23.46
CA PRO A 135 -13.71 -11.61 23.09
C PRO A 135 -14.01 -11.38 21.61
N VAL A 136 -14.60 -12.38 20.93
CA VAL A 136 -14.73 -12.42 19.46
C VAL A 136 -15.31 -11.13 18.87
N ILE A 137 -16.36 -10.57 19.46
CA ILE A 137 -16.97 -9.31 18.98
C ILE A 137 -15.96 -8.15 18.96
N PHE A 138 -15.11 -8.05 19.97
CA PHE A 138 -14.08 -7.01 20.06
C PHE A 138 -12.93 -7.28 19.10
N GLN A 139 -12.62 -8.54 18.78
CA GLN A 139 -11.61 -8.85 17.75
C GLN A 139 -12.01 -8.22 16.40
N TYR A 140 -13.27 -8.38 15.99
CA TYR A 140 -13.79 -7.77 14.76
C TYR A 140 -13.79 -6.24 14.83
N ILE A 141 -14.34 -5.66 15.89
CA ILE A 141 -14.42 -4.20 16.05
C ILE A 141 -13.02 -3.57 16.02
N LEU A 142 -12.09 -4.10 16.81
CA LEU A 142 -10.72 -3.57 16.89
C LEU A 142 -9.99 -3.75 15.56
N THR A 143 -10.11 -4.91 14.90
CA THR A 143 -9.46 -5.14 13.60
C THR A 143 -9.99 -4.16 12.54
N ILE A 144 -11.31 -3.96 12.49
CA ILE A 144 -11.93 -2.99 11.56
C ILE A 144 -11.43 -1.58 11.84
N LEU A 145 -11.40 -1.16 13.11
CA LEU A 145 -10.90 0.15 13.50
C LEU A 145 -9.42 0.33 13.15
N ILE A 146 -8.59 -0.69 13.36
CA ILE A 146 -7.16 -0.65 13.02
C ILE A 146 -6.97 -0.53 11.51
N ILE A 147 -7.62 -1.38 10.72
CA ILE A 147 -7.46 -1.37 9.26
C ILE A 147 -7.96 -0.03 8.69
N THR A 148 -9.20 0.37 9.00
CA THR A 148 -9.77 1.61 8.46
C THR A 148 -9.09 2.86 9.00
N GLY A 149 -8.71 2.87 10.28
CA GLY A 149 -8.00 3.98 10.90
C GLY A 149 -6.60 4.17 10.29
N THR A 150 -5.84 3.10 10.09
CA THR A 150 -4.49 3.19 9.51
C THR A 150 -4.54 3.60 8.05
N ILE A 151 -5.51 3.06 7.27
CA ILE A 151 -5.75 3.48 5.88
C ILE A 151 -5.99 5.00 5.80
N ASN A 152 -6.91 5.53 6.61
CA ASN A 152 -7.22 6.96 6.59
C ASN A 152 -6.06 7.80 7.16
N ALA A 153 -5.32 7.30 8.15
CA ALA A 153 -4.16 8.02 8.69
C ALA A 153 -3.07 8.23 7.63
N ILE A 154 -2.76 7.20 6.83
CA ILE A 154 -1.79 7.33 5.74
C ILE A 154 -2.32 8.21 4.60
N ASN A 155 -3.60 8.07 4.24
CA ASN A 155 -4.24 8.95 3.25
C ASN A 155 -4.18 10.43 3.65
N LEU A 156 -4.44 10.75 4.92
CA LEU A 156 -4.33 12.12 5.44
C LEU A 156 -2.88 12.65 5.53
N THR A 157 -1.90 11.74 5.59
CA THR A 157 -0.47 12.09 5.67
C THR A 157 0.12 12.39 4.28
N ASP A 158 -0.53 11.97 3.19
CA ASP A 158 -0.08 12.15 1.79
C ASP A 158 -0.29 13.60 1.26
N GLY A 159 -0.18 14.60 2.13
CA GLY A 159 -0.27 16.03 1.79
C GLY A 159 1.09 16.72 1.56
N ILE A 160 2.20 16.04 1.88
CA ILE A 160 3.56 16.58 1.79
C ILE A 160 4.42 15.64 0.95
N ASP A 161 5.15 16.20 -0.02
CA ASP A 161 6.07 15.43 -0.88
C ASP A 161 7.03 14.58 -0.04
N GLY A 162 7.02 13.28 -0.28
CA GLY A 162 7.90 12.29 0.35
C GLY A 162 7.49 11.85 1.74
N LEU A 163 6.50 12.49 2.40
CA LEU A 163 6.14 12.17 3.78
C LEU A 163 5.49 10.79 3.91
N ALA A 164 4.38 10.56 3.19
CA ALA A 164 3.68 9.28 3.24
C ALA A 164 4.58 8.12 2.78
N GLY A 165 5.33 8.32 1.69
CA GLY A 165 6.28 7.32 1.20
C GLY A 165 7.42 7.02 2.17
N GLY A 166 7.96 8.05 2.83
CA GLY A 166 9.02 7.88 3.83
C GLY A 166 8.55 7.14 5.09
N ILE A 167 7.40 7.53 5.65
CA ILE A 167 6.81 6.85 6.80
C ILE A 167 6.48 5.40 6.45
N ALA A 168 5.94 5.16 5.26
CA ALA A 168 5.66 3.81 4.77
C ALA A 168 6.92 2.93 4.69
N ILE A 169 8.05 3.44 4.19
CA ILE A 169 9.31 2.70 4.17
C ILE A 169 9.76 2.32 5.59
N LEU A 170 9.67 3.26 6.54
CA LEU A 170 10.05 3.00 7.94
C LEU A 170 9.17 1.92 8.57
N GLY A 171 7.84 2.03 8.42
CA GLY A 171 6.89 1.04 8.91
C GLY A 171 7.11 -0.34 8.28
N LEU A 172 7.16 -0.40 6.95
CA LEU A 172 7.40 -1.65 6.21
C LEU A 172 8.74 -2.30 6.57
N SER A 173 9.77 -1.52 6.87
CA SER A 173 11.06 -2.05 7.32
C SER A 173 10.94 -2.73 8.69
N ALA A 174 10.19 -2.13 9.62
CA ALA A 174 9.91 -2.76 10.91
C ALA A 174 9.10 -4.06 10.73
N TYR A 175 8.07 -4.04 9.89
CA TYR A 175 7.27 -5.23 9.58
C TYR A 175 8.06 -6.33 8.86
N ALA A 176 9.00 -5.98 7.97
CA ALA A 176 9.91 -6.94 7.34
C ALA A 176 10.79 -7.64 8.37
N ILE A 177 11.35 -6.91 9.34
CA ILE A 177 12.16 -7.47 10.42
C ILE A 177 11.30 -8.38 11.31
N LEU A 178 10.10 -7.95 11.69
CA LEU A 178 9.18 -8.78 12.49
C LEU A 178 8.78 -10.06 11.75
N ALA A 179 8.44 -9.96 10.47
CA ALA A 179 8.10 -11.12 9.64
C ALA A 179 9.27 -12.10 9.52
N TYR A 180 10.51 -11.60 9.44
CA TYR A 180 11.71 -12.44 9.49
C TYR A 180 11.82 -13.20 10.83
N VAL A 181 11.72 -12.48 11.95
CA VAL A 181 11.82 -13.05 13.30
C VAL A 181 10.74 -14.11 13.55
N LEU A 182 9.53 -13.89 13.03
CA LEU A 182 8.40 -14.81 13.15
C LEU A 182 8.42 -15.95 12.11
N GLY A 183 9.44 -16.02 11.25
CA GLY A 183 9.55 -17.04 10.19
C GLY A 183 8.54 -16.88 9.04
N LYS A 184 7.80 -15.76 8.99
CA LYS A 184 6.83 -15.41 7.95
C LYS A 184 7.53 -14.85 6.70
N THR A 185 8.39 -15.65 6.10
CA THR A 185 9.28 -15.24 4.99
C THR A 185 8.54 -14.73 3.75
N GLU A 186 7.32 -15.20 3.51
CA GLU A 186 6.48 -14.73 2.39
C GLU A 186 5.98 -13.31 2.61
N LEU A 187 5.48 -12.97 3.80
CA LEU A 187 5.11 -11.61 4.16
C LEU A 187 6.32 -10.67 4.14
N MET A 188 7.45 -11.12 4.70
CA MET A 188 8.72 -10.39 4.63
C MET A 188 9.08 -10.05 3.17
N PHE A 189 8.91 -11.00 2.24
CA PHE A 189 9.17 -10.77 0.83
C PHE A 189 8.28 -9.65 0.27
N VAL A 190 6.96 -9.67 0.54
CA VAL A 190 6.03 -8.61 0.11
C VAL A 190 6.46 -7.25 0.64
N PHE A 191 6.84 -7.16 1.91
CA PHE A 191 7.31 -5.90 2.51
C PHE A 191 8.55 -5.35 1.82
N LEU A 192 9.52 -6.21 1.52
CA LEU A 192 10.72 -5.82 0.79
C LEU A 192 10.40 -5.34 -0.64
N LEU A 193 9.44 -5.96 -1.34
CA LEU A 193 8.99 -5.49 -2.65
C LEU A 193 8.33 -4.10 -2.55
N LEU A 194 7.45 -3.89 -1.57
CA LEU A 194 6.80 -2.59 -1.35
C LEU A 194 7.82 -1.50 -1.00
N ILE A 195 8.85 -1.82 -0.21
CA ILE A 195 9.96 -0.90 0.07
C ILE A 195 10.69 -0.52 -1.23
N GLY A 196 11.07 -1.49 -2.07
CA GLY A 196 11.70 -1.20 -3.37
C GLY A 196 10.81 -0.34 -4.27
N ALA A 197 9.52 -0.67 -4.33
CA ALA A 197 8.54 0.09 -5.11
C ALA A 197 8.42 1.54 -4.62
N LEU A 198 8.38 1.75 -3.30
CA LEU A 198 8.33 3.07 -2.67
C LEU A 198 9.60 3.88 -2.94
N ILE A 199 10.79 3.26 -2.91
CA ILE A 199 12.04 3.94 -3.25
C ILE A 199 12.00 4.45 -4.70
N GLY A 200 11.53 3.61 -5.63
CA GLY A 200 11.36 4.01 -7.04
C GLY A 200 10.34 5.15 -7.19
N PHE A 201 9.22 5.08 -6.48
CA PHE A 201 8.20 6.12 -6.45
C PHE A 201 8.72 7.46 -5.89
N LEU A 202 9.43 7.42 -4.77
CA LEU A 202 9.95 8.62 -4.09
C LEU A 202 10.86 9.45 -4.98
N ARG A 203 11.60 8.81 -5.89
CA ARG A 203 12.42 9.52 -6.89
C ARG A 203 11.57 10.48 -7.75
N TYR A 204 10.36 10.10 -8.12
CA TYR A 204 9.45 10.95 -8.90
C TYR A 204 8.65 11.89 -8.01
N ASN A 205 8.20 11.43 -6.84
CA ASN A 205 7.45 12.26 -5.91
C ASN A 205 8.24 13.48 -5.40
N LEU A 206 9.54 13.30 -5.15
CA LEU A 206 10.46 14.37 -4.77
C LEU A 206 11.02 15.16 -5.97
N SER A 207 10.64 14.81 -7.21
CA SER A 207 11.14 15.46 -8.42
C SER A 207 10.46 16.81 -8.65
N SER A 208 11.20 17.81 -9.12
CA SER A 208 10.63 19.10 -9.55
C SER A 208 10.14 19.10 -11.00
N LYS A 209 10.66 18.20 -11.86
CA LYS A 209 10.35 18.18 -13.31
C LYS A 209 9.39 17.07 -13.71
N SER A 210 9.53 15.91 -13.09
CA SER A 210 8.79 14.69 -13.43
C SER A 210 7.91 14.25 -12.27
N LYS A 211 7.31 15.22 -11.57
CA LYS A 211 6.56 14.97 -10.36
C LYS A 211 5.34 14.09 -10.60
N ILE A 212 5.08 13.20 -9.66
CA ILE A 212 3.83 12.43 -9.50
C ILE A 212 3.44 12.45 -8.03
N PHE A 213 2.16 12.33 -7.74
CA PHE A 213 1.66 12.08 -6.39
C PHE A 213 1.31 10.61 -6.21
N MET A 214 1.30 10.16 -4.95
CA MET A 214 0.89 8.80 -4.61
C MET A 214 -0.58 8.60 -4.97
N GLY A 215 -1.42 9.59 -4.66
CA GLY A 215 -2.85 9.56 -4.92
C GLY A 215 -3.58 8.70 -3.91
N ASP A 216 -4.91 8.78 -3.91
CA ASP A 216 -5.74 7.97 -3.04
C ASP A 216 -5.62 6.50 -3.41
N SER A 217 -5.41 6.18 -4.68
CA SER A 217 -5.08 4.83 -5.13
C SER A 217 -3.95 4.20 -4.30
N GLY A 218 -2.83 4.91 -4.10
CA GLY A 218 -1.65 4.39 -3.41
C GLY A 218 -1.78 4.38 -1.89
N SER A 219 -2.23 5.49 -1.32
CA SER A 219 -2.30 5.64 0.14
C SER A 219 -3.32 4.69 0.78
N LEU A 220 -4.36 4.26 0.04
CA LEU A 220 -5.35 3.32 0.56
C LEU A 220 -4.86 1.86 0.58
N PHE A 221 -4.28 1.35 -0.50
CA PHE A 221 -3.92 -0.08 -0.56
C PHE A 221 -2.69 -0.42 0.27
N LEU A 222 -1.73 0.52 0.37
CA LEU A 222 -0.37 0.24 0.84
C LEU A 222 -0.34 -0.30 2.28
N VAL A 223 -1.29 0.17 3.09
CA VAL A 223 -1.44 -0.15 4.50
C VAL A 223 -2.06 -1.52 4.73
N LEU A 224 -2.77 -2.09 3.74
CA LEU A 224 -3.47 -3.35 3.98
C LEU A 224 -2.54 -4.52 4.26
N PHE A 225 -1.28 -4.43 3.83
CA PHE A 225 -0.27 -5.44 4.14
C PHE A 225 0.34 -5.28 5.55
N TRP A 226 0.14 -4.13 6.22
CA TRP A 226 0.77 -3.77 7.50
C TRP A 226 0.17 -4.54 8.70
#